data_AF-A0A7X6TLA4-F1
#
_entry.id   AF-A0A7X6TLA4-F1
#
_cell.length_a   1.000
_cell.length_b   1.000
_cell.length_c   1.000
_cell.angle_alpha   90.00
_cell.angle_beta   90.00
_cell.angle_gamma   90.00
#
_symmetry.space_group_name_H-M   'P 1'
#
loop_
_entity.id
_entity.type
_entity.pdbx_description
1 polymer ?
#
loop_
_entity_poly.entity_id
_entity_poly.type
_entity_poly.pdbx_seq_one_letter_code
_entity_poly.pdbx_strand_id
1 'polypeptide(L)'
;MKTNKILTMAILLLMIIVFTMSIYFGSMPENYDLNVGDISDYDINAPRAIADKIETQKRAAQAQAEIQTVMMRSEQASTAAISNVNRFVEMVGARRDAIYKVQLPEADTPDSEGEDAQGKPGEDSTDSTGAIDLRQPTETEFQISASTLISELDQTLGITLPAADAQELMKMSETRLNNFIDLLQTQAEAIMSDS
;
A
#
# COMPACT_ATOMS: atom_id res chain seq x y z
N MET A 1 68.26 -90.10 12.00
CA MET A 1 67.17 -89.40 11.27
C MET A 1 65.86 -89.23 12.05
N LYS A 2 65.49 -90.10 13.00
CA LYS A 2 64.24 -89.94 13.80
C LYS A 2 64.29 -88.82 14.84
N THR A 3 65.43 -88.59 15.49
CA THR A 3 65.63 -87.56 16.52
C THR A 3 65.40 -86.13 16.01
N ASN A 4 65.86 -85.81 14.79
CA ASN A 4 65.63 -84.48 14.21
C ASN A 4 64.15 -84.24 13.92
N LYS A 5 63.41 -85.26 13.45
CA LYS A 5 61.95 -85.16 13.22
C LYS A 5 61.16 -85.00 14.52
N ILE A 6 61.60 -85.64 15.61
CA ILE A 6 60.99 -85.47 16.94
C ILE A 6 61.25 -84.04 17.46
N LEU A 7 62.45 -83.51 17.29
CA LEU A 7 62.78 -82.13 17.66
C LEU A 7 61.95 -81.11 16.87
N THR A 8 61.81 -81.29 15.54
CA THR A 8 60.96 -80.42 14.71
C THR A 8 59.49 -80.49 15.12
N MET A 9 58.97 -81.67 15.47
CA MET A 9 57.60 -81.83 15.96
C MET A 9 57.39 -81.15 17.34
N ALA A 10 58.38 -81.22 18.23
CA ALA A 10 58.32 -80.53 19.52
C ALA A 10 58.31 -78.99 19.35
N ILE A 11 59.14 -78.46 18.44
CA ILE A 11 59.17 -77.02 18.13
C ILE A 11 57.87 -76.56 17.49
N LEU A 12 57.29 -77.35 16.58
CA LEU A 12 56.01 -77.04 15.95
C LEU A 12 54.86 -77.01 16.97
N LEU A 13 54.83 -77.97 17.90
CA LEU A 13 53.84 -78.01 18.97
C LEU A 13 53.98 -76.81 19.93
N LEU A 14 55.22 -76.42 20.25
CA LEU A 14 55.50 -75.21 21.04
C LEU A 14 55.00 -73.94 20.32
N MET A 15 55.26 -73.81 19.02
CA MET A 15 54.80 -72.66 18.21
C MET A 15 53.28 -72.57 18.19
N ILE A 16 52.59 -73.70 18.04
CA ILE A 16 51.12 -73.73 18.10
C ILE A 16 50.64 -73.21 19.46
N ILE A 17 51.17 -73.73 20.57
CA ILE A 17 50.77 -73.31 21.93
C ILE A 17 50.96 -71.81 22.14
N VAL A 18 52.11 -71.27 21.74
CA VAL A 18 52.42 -69.84 21.86
C VAL A 18 51.44 -69.01 21.03
N PHE A 19 51.14 -69.43 19.80
CA PHE A 19 50.22 -68.74 18.91
C PHE A 19 48.80 -68.73 19.47
N THR A 20 48.30 -69.86 19.99
CA THR A 20 46.97 -69.92 20.61
C THR A 20 46.87 -69.04 21.85
N MET A 21 47.92 -69.01 22.69
CA MET A 21 47.99 -68.13 23.87
C MET A 21 47.97 -66.64 23.47
N SER A 22 48.72 -66.26 22.45
CA SER A 22 48.76 -64.88 21.98
C SER A 22 47.40 -64.40 21.45
N ILE A 23 46.69 -65.26 20.71
CA ILE A 23 45.34 -64.96 20.23
C ILE A 23 44.38 -64.87 21.42
N TYR A 24 44.43 -65.81 22.36
CA TYR A 24 43.53 -65.81 23.51
C TYR A 24 43.61 -64.50 24.30
N PHE A 25 44.82 -64.07 24.65
CA PHE A 25 45.01 -62.80 25.35
C PHE A 25 44.69 -61.57 24.50
N GLY A 26 45.04 -61.56 23.22
CA GLY A 26 44.74 -60.44 22.32
C GLY A 26 43.26 -60.31 21.96
N SER A 27 42.50 -61.41 22.01
CA SER A 27 41.06 -61.46 21.75
C SER A 27 40.21 -61.24 22.99
N MET A 28 40.82 -61.18 24.18
CA MET A 28 40.07 -60.97 25.40
C MET A 28 39.51 -59.54 25.37
N PRO A 29 38.17 -59.39 25.29
CA PRO A 29 37.57 -58.07 25.21
C PRO A 29 37.83 -57.32 26.53
N GLU A 30 38.10 -56.02 26.42
CA GLU A 30 38.13 -55.15 27.60
C GLU A 30 36.73 -55.14 28.20
N ASN A 31 36.61 -55.63 29.44
CA ASN A 31 35.37 -55.53 30.19
C ASN A 31 35.37 -54.17 30.87
N TYR A 32 34.50 -53.28 30.40
CA TYR A 32 34.26 -52.01 31.06
C TYR A 32 33.25 -52.23 32.19
N ASP A 33 33.63 -51.87 33.41
CA ASP A 33 32.73 -51.85 34.57
C ASP A 33 31.89 -50.58 34.52
N LEU A 34 30.87 -50.59 33.65
CA LEU A 34 29.95 -49.47 33.44
C LEU A 34 28.67 -49.72 34.22
N ASN A 35 28.33 -48.81 35.13
CA ASN A 35 27.06 -48.78 35.83
C ASN A 35 26.07 -47.84 35.13
N VAL A 36 24.77 -48.13 35.25
CA VAL A 36 23.72 -47.27 34.70
C VAL A 36 23.74 -45.94 35.43
N GLY A 37 24.17 -44.87 34.75
CA GLY A 37 24.36 -43.54 35.33
C GLY A 37 25.78 -42.99 35.19
N ASP A 38 26.76 -43.83 34.79
CA ASP A 38 28.11 -43.37 34.51
C ASP A 38 28.14 -42.43 33.29
N ILE A 39 28.88 -41.34 33.42
CA ILE A 39 29.06 -40.32 32.39
C ILE A 39 30.31 -40.70 31.57
N SER A 40 30.20 -40.70 30.24
CA SER A 40 31.34 -40.92 29.35
C SER A 40 32.38 -39.81 29.51
N ASP A 41 33.65 -40.17 29.73
CA ASP A 41 34.78 -39.24 29.72
C ASP A 41 35.06 -38.65 28.32
N TYR A 42 34.51 -39.26 27.27
CA TYR A 42 34.58 -38.76 25.91
C TYR A 42 33.39 -37.84 25.63
N ASP A 43 33.70 -36.59 25.29
CA ASP A 43 32.73 -35.60 24.86
C ASP A 43 32.20 -35.95 23.46
N ILE A 44 30.88 -36.15 23.36
CA ILE A 44 30.21 -36.36 22.07
C ILE A 44 30.05 -34.99 21.41
N ASN A 45 31.05 -34.59 20.63
CA ASN A 45 30.93 -33.43 19.77
C ASN A 45 30.03 -33.75 18.57
N ALA A 46 28.72 -33.55 18.75
CA ALA A 46 27.79 -33.55 17.63
C ALA A 46 28.10 -32.36 16.72
N PRO A 47 28.38 -32.57 15.42
CA PRO A 47 28.55 -31.46 14.50
C PRO A 47 27.22 -30.69 14.45
N ARG A 48 27.24 -29.45 14.94
CA ARG A 48 26.08 -28.55 14.82
C ARG A 48 25.72 -28.47 13.35
N ALA A 49 24.45 -28.74 13.05
CA ALA A 49 23.92 -28.89 11.70
C ALA A 49 24.54 -27.91 10.69
N ILE A 50 25.01 -28.43 9.55
CA ILE A 50 25.43 -27.62 8.41
C ILE A 50 24.15 -26.96 7.86
N ALA A 51 23.88 -25.74 8.27
CA ALA A 51 22.73 -24.98 7.81
C ALA A 51 23.02 -24.38 6.43
N ASP A 52 22.44 -24.96 5.37
CA ASP A 52 22.48 -24.39 4.02
C ASP A 52 21.54 -23.18 3.95
N LYS A 53 22.13 -21.99 4.06
CA LYS A 53 21.42 -20.71 3.98
C LYS A 53 20.84 -20.46 2.59
N ILE A 54 21.47 -20.97 1.54
CA ILE A 54 21.07 -20.72 0.15
C ILE A 54 19.83 -21.52 -0.18
N GLU A 55 19.82 -22.81 0.15
CA GLU A 55 18.64 -23.66 -0.08
C GLU A 55 17.45 -23.21 0.76
N THR A 56 17.71 -22.75 2.00
CA THR A 56 16.68 -22.18 2.88
C THR A 56 16.07 -20.91 2.29
N GLN A 57 16.89 -19.96 1.81
CA GLN A 57 16.40 -18.74 1.16
C GLN A 57 15.63 -19.05 -0.13
N LYS A 58 16.09 -20.03 -0.92
CA LYS A 58 15.40 -20.45 -2.15
C LYS A 58 14.02 -21.02 -1.84
N ARG A 59 13.88 -21.91 -0.84
CA ARG A 59 12.56 -22.42 -0.42
C ARG A 59 11.66 -21.31 0.11
N ALA A 60 12.22 -20.36 0.87
CA ALA A 60 11.46 -19.22 1.37
C ALA A 60 10.90 -18.35 0.24
N ALA A 61 11.71 -18.04 -0.77
CA ALA A 61 11.26 -17.27 -1.94
C ALA A 61 10.20 -18.00 -2.77
N GLN A 62 10.34 -19.32 -2.93
CA GLN A 62 9.33 -20.15 -3.60
C GLN A 62 8.01 -20.17 -2.83
N ALA A 63 8.07 -20.35 -1.51
CA ALA A 63 6.88 -20.30 -0.66
C ALA A 63 6.20 -18.91 -0.68
N GLN A 64 6.98 -17.83 -0.70
CA GLN A 64 6.44 -16.47 -0.86
C GLN A 64 5.75 -16.26 -2.21
N ALA A 65 6.28 -16.82 -3.29
CA ALA A 65 5.68 -16.72 -4.62
C ALA A 65 4.41 -17.57 -4.77
N GLU A 66 4.28 -18.65 -3.99
CA GLU A 66 3.12 -19.56 -4.01
C GLU A 66 1.93 -19.01 -3.19
N ILE A 67 2.19 -18.15 -2.21
CA ILE A 67 1.14 -17.47 -1.45
C ILE A 67 0.43 -16.46 -2.36
N GLN A 68 -0.89 -16.63 -2.55
CA GLN A 68 -1.71 -15.63 -3.22
C GLN A 68 -1.65 -14.30 -2.47
N THR A 69 -1.26 -13.24 -3.18
CA THR A 69 -1.29 -11.88 -2.65
C THR A 69 -2.74 -11.50 -2.34
N VAL A 70 -3.09 -11.45 -1.05
CA VAL A 70 -4.37 -10.91 -0.61
C VAL A 70 -4.26 -9.39 -0.67
N MET A 71 -5.00 -8.78 -1.60
CA MET A 71 -5.14 -7.33 -1.65
C MET A 71 -5.97 -6.89 -0.43
N MET A 72 -5.33 -6.21 0.52
CA MET A 72 -6.03 -5.57 1.62
C MET A 72 -6.44 -4.15 1.22
N ARG A 73 -7.66 -3.78 1.59
CA ARG A 73 -8.14 -2.41 1.53
C ARG A 73 -7.19 -1.48 2.27
N SER A 74 -6.86 -0.36 1.63
CA SER A 74 -6.10 0.72 2.27
C SER A 74 -7.05 1.84 2.64
N GLU A 75 -7.31 2.01 3.94
CA GLU A 75 -8.13 3.14 4.46
C GLU A 75 -7.59 4.50 4.00
N GLN A 76 -6.26 4.61 3.86
CA GLN A 76 -5.63 5.82 3.36
C GLN A 76 -6.01 6.08 1.90
N ALA A 77 -6.03 5.04 1.05
CA ALA A 77 -6.42 5.18 -0.34
C ALA A 77 -7.91 5.53 -0.48
N SER A 78 -8.78 4.92 0.33
CA SER A 78 -10.22 5.23 0.36
C SER A 78 -10.48 6.67 0.79
N THR A 79 -9.82 7.13 1.85
CA THR A 79 -9.93 8.53 2.32
C THR A 79 -9.44 9.52 1.27
N ALA A 80 -8.31 9.22 0.61
CA ALA A 80 -7.77 10.07 -0.45
C ALA A 80 -8.72 10.18 -1.65
N ALA A 81 -9.38 9.08 -2.03
CA ALA A 81 -10.32 9.08 -3.13
C ALA A 81 -11.59 9.90 -2.83
N ILE A 82 -12.14 9.81 -1.62
CA ILE A 82 -13.26 10.66 -1.17
C ILE A 82 -12.83 12.15 -1.17
N SER A 83 -11.61 12.43 -0.69
CA SER A 83 -11.06 13.79 -0.74
C SER A 83 -10.92 14.33 -2.16
N ASN A 84 -10.54 13.48 -3.12
CA ASN A 84 -10.42 13.87 -4.54
C ASN A 84 -11.79 14.20 -5.15
N VAL A 85 -12.83 13.45 -4.79
CA VAL A 85 -14.22 13.73 -5.19
C VAL A 85 -14.67 15.10 -4.66
N ASN A 86 -14.43 15.40 -3.39
CA ASN A 86 -14.78 16.69 -2.82
C ASN A 86 -14.02 17.84 -3.49
N ARG A 87 -12.74 17.63 -3.81
CA ARG A 87 -11.93 18.62 -4.52
C ARG A 87 -12.41 18.84 -5.96
N PHE A 88 -12.88 17.80 -6.65
CA PHE A 88 -13.53 17.93 -7.95
C PHE A 88 -14.77 18.82 -7.87
N VAL A 89 -15.65 18.55 -6.90
CA VAL A 89 -16.88 19.32 -6.68
C VAL A 89 -16.57 20.79 -6.38
N GLU A 90 -15.57 21.05 -5.53
CA GLU A 90 -15.11 22.40 -5.19
C GLU A 90 -14.62 23.17 -6.42
N MET A 91 -13.80 22.55 -7.27
CA MET A 91 -13.30 23.19 -8.50
C MET A 91 -14.42 23.52 -9.48
N VAL A 92 -15.40 22.62 -9.65
CA VAL A 92 -16.57 22.88 -10.50
C VAL A 92 -17.42 24.02 -9.92
N GLY A 93 -17.66 24.01 -8.61
CA GLY A 93 -18.41 25.06 -7.91
C GLY A 93 -17.74 26.43 -8.02
N ALA A 94 -16.43 26.51 -7.72
CA ALA A 94 -15.65 27.74 -7.81
C ALA A 94 -15.66 28.33 -9.23
N ARG A 95 -15.52 27.46 -10.26
CA ARG A 95 -15.56 27.88 -11.66
C ARG A 95 -16.95 28.39 -12.05
N ARG A 96 -18.03 27.75 -11.60
CA ARG A 96 -19.39 28.24 -11.86
C ARG A 96 -19.67 29.55 -11.14
N ASP A 97 -19.29 29.65 -9.88
CA ASP A 97 -19.47 30.86 -9.09
C ASP A 97 -18.81 32.07 -9.74
N ALA A 98 -17.61 31.91 -10.31
CA ALA A 98 -16.90 32.98 -11.02
C ALA A 98 -17.65 33.52 -12.25
N ILE A 99 -18.55 32.74 -12.84
CA ILE A 99 -19.29 33.11 -14.04
C ILE A 99 -20.70 33.62 -13.69
N TYR A 100 -21.33 33.02 -12.68
CA TYR A 100 -22.72 33.29 -12.29
C TYR A 100 -22.86 34.37 -11.21
N LYS A 101 -21.89 34.50 -10.29
CA LYS A 101 -21.92 35.52 -9.23
C LYS A 101 -21.17 36.75 -9.73
N VAL A 102 -21.86 37.88 -9.78
CA VAL A 102 -21.23 39.18 -10.01
C VAL A 102 -20.21 39.38 -8.90
N GLN A 103 -18.92 39.41 -9.23
CA GLN A 103 -17.92 40.00 -8.36
C GLN A 103 -18.35 41.46 -8.20
N LEU A 104 -18.97 41.83 -7.08
CA LEU A 104 -19.06 43.25 -6.74
C LEU A 104 -17.60 43.72 -6.74
N PRO A 105 -17.22 44.71 -7.57
CA PRO A 105 -15.94 45.34 -7.37
C PRO A 105 -15.93 45.79 -5.91
N GLU A 106 -14.94 45.35 -5.13
CA GLU A 106 -14.63 46.00 -3.87
C GLU A 106 -14.57 47.49 -4.22
N ALA A 107 -15.54 48.25 -3.68
CA ALA A 107 -15.54 49.68 -3.83
C ALA A 107 -14.29 50.18 -3.11
N ASP A 108 -13.19 50.31 -3.85
CA ASP A 108 -12.16 51.28 -3.55
C ASP A 108 -12.93 52.57 -3.26
N THR A 109 -12.93 52.98 -2.01
CA THR A 109 -13.46 54.27 -1.58
C THR A 109 -12.43 55.31 -1.99
N PRO A 110 -12.69 56.20 -2.96
CA PRO A 110 -11.95 57.44 -3.03
C PRO A 110 -12.74 58.46 -2.22
N ASP A 111 -12.19 58.85 -1.09
CA ASP A 111 -12.54 60.11 -0.44
C ASP A 111 -12.62 61.22 -1.51
N SER A 112 -13.78 61.85 -1.68
CA SER A 112 -13.85 63.22 -2.17
C SER A 112 -15.20 63.84 -1.85
N GLU A 113 -15.14 64.82 -0.96
CA GLU A 113 -16.19 65.80 -0.66
C GLU A 113 -16.66 66.54 -1.93
N GLY A 114 -17.93 66.97 -1.91
CA GLY A 114 -18.51 67.85 -2.93
C GLY A 114 -20.01 68.03 -2.76
N GLU A 115 -20.41 69.13 -2.13
CA GLU A 115 -21.77 69.65 -1.99
C GLU A 115 -22.42 70.00 -3.35
N ASP A 116 -23.72 69.69 -3.54
CA ASP A 116 -24.79 70.67 -3.84
C ASP A 116 -26.03 70.12 -4.58
N ALA A 117 -27.20 70.48 -4.02
CA ALA A 117 -28.48 70.87 -4.63
C ALA A 117 -29.47 69.87 -5.31
N GLN A 118 -30.56 69.61 -4.56
CA GLN A 118 -31.97 69.92 -4.89
C GLN A 118 -32.77 69.14 -6.00
N GLY A 119 -33.54 68.11 -5.58
CA GLY A 119 -35.02 68.07 -5.68
C GLY A 119 -35.77 67.51 -6.91
N LYS A 120 -36.44 66.34 -6.78
CA LYS A 120 -37.92 66.10 -6.79
C LYS A 120 -38.29 64.59 -6.85
N PRO A 121 -39.52 64.18 -6.45
CA PRO A 121 -39.82 62.86 -5.87
C PRO A 121 -40.66 61.91 -6.76
N GLY A 122 -40.52 60.61 -6.49
CA GLY A 122 -41.46 59.50 -6.78
C GLY A 122 -40.89 58.25 -6.09
N GLU A 123 -41.52 57.71 -5.04
CA GLU A 123 -42.58 56.68 -5.12
C GLU A 123 -41.99 55.42 -5.79
N ASP A 124 -41.70 54.31 -5.13
CA ASP A 124 -42.40 53.63 -4.04
C ASP A 124 -41.38 52.80 -3.24
N SER A 125 -41.69 52.62 -1.96
CA SER A 125 -40.86 51.88 -1.01
C SER A 125 -41.26 50.40 -0.99
N THR A 126 -40.26 49.56 -0.77
CA THR A 126 -40.35 48.21 -0.17
C THR A 126 -40.73 47.07 -1.14
N ASP A 127 -39.72 46.36 -1.63
CA ASP A 127 -39.62 44.95 -1.23
C ASP A 127 -38.17 44.46 -1.26
N SER A 128 -37.64 44.18 -0.07
CA SER A 128 -36.36 43.53 0.13
C SER A 128 -36.59 42.03 0.17
N THR A 129 -36.50 41.37 -0.98
CA THR A 129 -36.10 39.96 -1.03
C THR A 129 -34.89 39.89 -1.94
N GLY A 130 -33.72 39.65 -1.35
CA GLY A 130 -32.45 39.56 -2.06
C GLY A 130 -32.45 38.40 -3.06
N ALA A 131 -32.97 38.65 -4.26
CA ALA A 131 -32.68 37.87 -5.44
C ALA A 131 -31.22 38.16 -5.76
N ILE A 132 -30.34 37.18 -5.51
CA ILE A 132 -29.00 37.19 -6.11
C ILE A 132 -29.26 37.19 -7.62
N ASP A 133 -29.07 38.33 -8.26
CA ASP A 133 -29.24 38.49 -9.70
C ASP A 133 -28.09 37.71 -10.36
N LEU A 134 -28.35 36.42 -10.62
CA LEU A 134 -27.40 35.51 -11.24
C LEU A 134 -27.17 36.01 -12.66
N ARG A 135 -25.93 36.40 -12.95
CA ARG A 135 -25.53 36.80 -14.29
C ARG A 135 -25.82 35.65 -15.26
N GLN A 136 -26.40 35.94 -16.42
CA GLN A 136 -26.47 34.98 -17.52
C GLN A 136 -25.15 35.04 -18.31
N PRO A 137 -24.29 34.02 -18.22
CA PRO A 137 -23.00 34.04 -18.91
C PRO A 137 -23.13 33.87 -20.41
N THR A 138 -22.14 34.36 -21.15
CA THR A 138 -22.09 34.14 -22.60
C THR A 138 -21.52 32.76 -22.93
N GLU A 139 -21.84 32.24 -24.13
CA GLU A 139 -21.32 30.96 -24.62
C GLU A 139 -19.77 30.89 -24.60
N THR A 140 -19.12 32.02 -24.89
CA THR A 140 -17.65 32.12 -24.85
C THR A 140 -17.10 32.01 -23.43
N GLU A 141 -17.80 32.55 -22.43
CA GLU A 141 -17.39 32.46 -21.03
C GLU A 141 -17.52 31.02 -20.51
N PHE A 142 -18.56 30.30 -20.92
CA PHE A 142 -18.68 28.88 -20.65
C PHE A 142 -17.55 28.06 -21.28
N GLN A 143 -17.15 28.37 -22.52
CA GLN A 143 -16.09 27.65 -23.20
C GLN A 143 -14.70 27.91 -22.58
N ILE A 144 -14.40 29.16 -22.21
CA ILE A 144 -13.15 29.52 -21.52
C ILE A 144 -13.09 28.88 -20.13
N SER A 145 -14.21 28.88 -19.42
CA SER A 145 -14.26 28.30 -18.08
C SER A 145 -14.19 26.77 -18.11
N ALA A 146 -14.82 26.14 -19.10
CA ALA A 146 -14.71 24.70 -19.32
C ALA A 146 -13.27 24.29 -19.68
N SER A 147 -12.58 25.02 -20.56
CA SER A 147 -11.18 24.72 -20.90
C SER A 147 -10.24 24.92 -19.70
N THR A 148 -10.48 25.95 -18.89
CA THR A 148 -9.73 26.20 -17.66
C THR A 148 -9.98 25.09 -16.64
N LEU A 149 -11.24 24.67 -16.44
CA LEU A 149 -11.58 23.55 -15.57
C LEU A 149 -10.87 22.27 -16.01
N ILE A 150 -10.89 21.93 -17.30
CA ILE A 150 -10.22 20.74 -17.82
C ILE A 150 -8.73 20.78 -17.50
N SER A 151 -8.08 21.91 -17.73
CA SER A 151 -6.66 22.08 -17.41
C SER A 151 -6.36 21.93 -15.92
N GLU A 152 -7.22 22.45 -15.05
CA GLU A 152 -7.03 22.36 -13.59
C GLU A 152 -7.30 20.96 -13.05
N LEU A 153 -8.31 20.27 -13.60
CA LEU A 153 -8.62 18.88 -13.27
C LEU A 153 -7.49 17.94 -13.66
N ASP A 154 -6.90 18.13 -14.84
CA ASP A 154 -5.76 17.35 -15.29
C ASP A 154 -4.54 17.56 -14.40
N GLN A 155 -4.22 18.82 -14.07
CA GLN A 155 -3.06 19.16 -13.22
C GLN A 155 -3.22 18.73 -11.76
N THR A 156 -4.44 18.81 -11.22
CA THR A 156 -4.69 18.60 -9.78
C THR A 156 -5.08 17.17 -9.45
N LEU A 157 -5.90 16.55 -10.29
CA LEU A 157 -6.49 15.23 -10.04
C LEU A 157 -6.05 14.18 -11.07
N GLY A 158 -5.37 14.57 -12.16
CA GLY A 158 -5.03 13.66 -13.26
C GLY A 158 -6.27 13.15 -14.01
N ILE A 159 -7.39 13.89 -13.97
CA ILE A 159 -8.66 13.51 -14.56
C ILE A 159 -8.83 14.24 -15.88
N THR A 160 -9.02 13.48 -16.97
CA THR A 160 -9.35 14.02 -18.27
C THR A 160 -10.86 14.04 -18.47
N LEU A 161 -11.45 15.23 -18.65
CA LEU A 161 -12.87 15.40 -18.92
C LEU A 161 -13.08 15.85 -20.37
N PRO A 162 -14.02 15.24 -21.13
CA PRO A 162 -14.38 15.73 -22.45
C PRO A 162 -14.87 17.18 -22.41
N ALA A 163 -14.55 17.96 -23.44
CA ALA A 163 -14.95 19.37 -23.51
C ALA A 163 -16.47 19.56 -23.48
N ALA A 164 -17.22 18.64 -24.10
CA ALA A 164 -18.69 18.67 -24.09
C ALA A 164 -19.24 18.52 -22.66
N ASP A 165 -18.72 17.57 -21.89
CA ASP A 165 -19.17 17.29 -20.53
C ASP A 165 -18.80 18.44 -19.60
N ALA A 166 -17.58 19.00 -19.73
CA ALA A 166 -17.16 20.17 -18.98
C ALA A 166 -18.08 21.39 -19.23
N GLN A 167 -18.49 21.61 -20.49
CA GLN A 167 -19.45 22.65 -20.83
C GLN A 167 -20.85 22.38 -20.28
N GLU A 168 -21.31 21.12 -20.29
CA GLU A 168 -22.58 20.75 -19.68
C GLU A 168 -22.57 20.97 -18.17
N LEU A 169 -21.45 20.63 -17.50
CA LEU A 169 -21.27 20.90 -16.08
C LEU A 169 -21.36 22.40 -15.77
N MET A 170 -20.87 23.27 -16.65
CA MET A 170 -20.97 24.71 -16.48
C MET A 170 -22.38 25.25 -16.74
N LYS A 171 -23.12 24.66 -17.69
CA LYS A 171 -24.44 25.15 -18.14
C LYS A 171 -25.62 24.62 -17.35
N MET A 172 -25.48 23.48 -16.66
CA MET A 172 -26.62 22.86 -15.97
C MET A 172 -27.20 23.76 -14.88
N SER A 173 -28.48 23.56 -14.50
CA SER A 173 -29.08 24.30 -13.39
C SER A 173 -28.44 23.92 -12.05
N GLU A 174 -28.49 24.83 -11.07
CA GLU A 174 -27.94 24.60 -9.73
C GLU A 174 -28.60 23.39 -9.05
N THR A 175 -29.91 23.21 -9.20
CA THR A 175 -30.61 22.02 -8.69
C THR A 175 -30.11 20.72 -9.32
N ARG A 176 -29.87 20.71 -10.64
CA ARG A 176 -29.34 19.52 -11.33
C ARG A 176 -27.91 19.22 -10.92
N LEU A 177 -27.10 20.27 -10.72
CA LEU A 177 -25.73 20.15 -10.22
C LEU A 177 -25.70 19.57 -8.81
N ASN A 178 -26.52 20.09 -7.89
CA ASN A 178 -26.56 19.60 -6.52
C ASN A 178 -26.99 18.13 -6.45
N ASN A 179 -28.00 17.74 -7.23
CA ASN A 179 -28.40 16.33 -7.34
C ASN A 179 -27.30 15.45 -7.94
N PHE A 180 -26.56 15.96 -8.92
CA PHE A 180 -25.41 15.25 -9.50
C PHE A 180 -24.28 15.07 -8.49
N ILE A 181 -23.95 16.11 -7.73
CA ILE A 181 -22.93 16.07 -6.66
C ILE A 181 -23.31 15.06 -5.58
N ASP A 182 -24.56 15.11 -5.12
CA ASP A 182 -25.08 14.19 -4.09
C ASP A 182 -25.02 12.74 -4.57
N LEU A 183 -25.42 12.49 -5.82
CA LEU A 183 -25.31 11.17 -6.43
C LEU A 183 -23.85 10.71 -6.56
N LEU A 184 -22.94 11.60 -6.93
CA LEU A 184 -21.51 11.31 -7.07
C LEU A 184 -20.91 10.96 -5.70
N GLN A 185 -21.19 11.76 -4.66
CA GLN A 185 -20.74 11.51 -3.30
C GLN A 185 -21.27 10.18 -2.76
N THR A 186 -22.58 9.94 -2.92
CA THR A 186 -23.22 8.68 -2.50
C THR A 186 -22.60 7.48 -3.20
N GLN A 187 -22.34 7.56 -4.52
CA GLN A 187 -21.68 6.47 -5.26
C GLN A 187 -20.23 6.28 -4.83
N ALA A 188 -19.50 7.37 -4.60
CA ALA A 188 -18.12 7.31 -4.12
C ALA A 188 -18.05 6.62 -2.76
N GLU A 189 -18.93 6.99 -1.82
CA GLU A 189 -19.03 6.34 -0.51
C GLU A 189 -19.45 4.88 -0.63
N ALA A 190 -20.42 4.55 -1.49
CA ALA A 190 -20.86 3.18 -1.70
C ALA A 190 -19.73 2.29 -2.22
N ILE A 191 -19.01 2.71 -3.27
CA ILE A 191 -17.86 1.98 -3.83
C ILE A 191 -16.75 1.83 -2.77
N MET A 192 -16.53 2.89 -1.98
CA MET A 192 -15.58 2.88 -0.87
C MET A 192 -16.11 2.16 0.38
N SER A 193 -17.32 1.62 0.39
CA SER A 193 -17.87 0.84 1.52
C SER A 193 -18.06 -0.64 1.17
N ASP A 194 -18.27 -0.95 -0.12
CA ASP A 194 -18.54 -2.28 -0.66
C ASP A 194 -17.25 -3.02 -1.11
N SER A 195 -16.06 -2.45 -0.85
CA SER A 195 -14.74 -3.02 -1.15
C SER A 195 -13.84 -3.16 0.07
#